data_AF-I0Z6I1-F1
#
_entry.id   AF-I0Z6I1-F1
#
_cell.length_a   1.000
_cell.length_b   1.000
_cell.length_c   1.000
_cell.angle_alpha   90.00
_cell.angle_beta   90.00
_cell.angle_gamma   90.00
#
_symmetry.space_group_name_H-M   'P 1'
#
loop_
_entity.id
_entity.type
_entity.pdbx_description
1 polymer ?
#
loop_
_entity_poly.entity_id
_entity_poly.type
_entity_poly.pdbx_seq_one_letter_code
_entity_poly.pdbx_strand_id
1 'polypeptide(L)'
;MDHVGSLPALLEAFPQAQVAMHILEAPYAVGGVSYAAVPADNWAYTIMHRLAPDTHLHLPVHRLLFLALKEDRTRLELTSFLCERGDVSEAKGAAGQAPAWVPPAGLLEYVHVPGHSPGHVAFLHRPSSSLLPADVIVNIGGGGYFGLHTPPKLGLPPAGSTYNLTQEASDWRALAELDFATAYPSHDVGTGVPKAAIVTFAKKLASPATLIS
;
A
#
# COMPACT_ATOMS: atom_id res chain seq x y z
N MET A 1 4.10 2.65 -9.20
CA MET A 1 4.24 2.06 -10.57
C MET A 1 5.12 0.83 -10.53
N ASP A 2 6.33 1.00 -10.00
CA ASP A 2 7.26 0.01 -9.46
C ASP A 2 6.66 -1.26 -8.82
N HIS A 3 5.50 -1.20 -8.15
CA HIS A 3 4.92 -2.41 -7.54
C HIS A 3 4.02 -3.25 -8.46
N VAL A 4 3.57 -2.70 -9.59
CA VAL A 4 2.62 -3.37 -10.50
C VAL A 4 3.11 -3.48 -11.94
N GLY A 5 4.23 -2.83 -12.28
CA GLY A 5 4.73 -2.75 -13.66
C GLY A 5 5.09 -4.09 -14.28
N SER A 6 5.45 -5.11 -13.47
CA SER A 6 5.75 -6.46 -13.97
C SER A 6 4.52 -7.35 -14.14
N LEU A 7 3.34 -6.93 -13.68
CA LEU A 7 2.14 -7.78 -13.67
C LEU A 7 1.75 -8.31 -15.06
N PRO A 8 1.75 -7.51 -16.15
CA PRO A 8 1.40 -8.03 -17.46
C PRO A 8 2.28 -9.22 -17.89
N ALA A 9 3.60 -9.09 -17.75
CA ALA A 9 4.56 -10.14 -18.09
C ALA A 9 4.42 -11.37 -17.17
N LEU A 10 4.16 -11.17 -15.88
CA LEU A 10 3.92 -12.26 -14.94
C LEU A 10 2.62 -13.01 -15.25
N LEU A 11 1.54 -12.32 -15.60
CA LEU A 11 0.26 -12.97 -15.91
C LEU A 11 0.29 -13.72 -17.24
N GLU A 12 1.15 -13.32 -18.17
CA GLU A 12 1.48 -14.06 -19.39
C GLU A 12 2.29 -15.32 -19.07
N ALA A 13 3.35 -15.20 -18.27
CA ALA A 13 4.21 -16.33 -17.88
C ALA A 13 3.50 -17.35 -16.95
N PHE A 14 2.55 -16.89 -16.14
CA PHE A 14 1.77 -17.70 -15.21
C PHE A 14 0.27 -17.55 -15.47
N PRO A 15 -0.29 -18.26 -16.47
CA PRO A 15 -1.67 -18.08 -16.92
C PRO A 15 -2.74 -18.34 -15.83
N GLN A 16 -2.40 -19.11 -14.81
CA GLN A 16 -3.31 -19.43 -13.69
C GLN A 16 -3.17 -18.48 -12.50
N ALA A 17 -2.15 -17.62 -12.47
CA ALA A 17 -1.95 -16.68 -11.37
C ALA A 17 -3.08 -15.65 -11.35
N GLN A 18 -3.55 -15.26 -10.17
CA GLN A 18 -4.47 -14.14 -10.01
C GLN A 18 -3.83 -13.08 -9.11
N VAL A 19 -4.33 -11.86 -9.19
CA VAL A 19 -3.81 -10.69 -8.48
C VAL A 19 -4.80 -10.33 -7.38
N ALA A 20 -4.37 -10.45 -6.12
CA ALA A 20 -5.12 -9.93 -4.99
C ALA A 20 -4.82 -8.44 -4.81
N MET A 21 -5.86 -7.62 -4.68
CA MET A 21 -5.74 -6.18 -4.44
C MET A 21 -6.96 -5.65 -3.69
N HIS A 22 -6.83 -4.48 -3.08
CA HIS A 22 -7.99 -3.79 -2.52
C HIS A 22 -8.95 -3.34 -3.62
N ILE A 23 -10.25 -3.39 -3.35
CA ILE A 23 -11.28 -2.99 -4.33
C ILE A 23 -11.12 -1.55 -4.81
N LEU A 24 -10.60 -0.65 -3.96
CA LEU A 24 -10.36 0.76 -4.33
C LEU A 24 -9.18 0.94 -5.30
N GLU A 25 -8.31 -0.06 -5.43
CA GLU A 25 -7.21 -0.02 -6.41
C GLU A 25 -7.64 -0.51 -7.79
N ALA A 26 -8.71 -1.30 -7.84
CA ALA A 26 -9.19 -1.94 -9.06
C ALA A 26 -9.42 -0.98 -10.24
N PRO A 27 -10.04 0.21 -10.06
CA PRO A 27 -10.29 1.14 -11.17
C PRO A 27 -9.01 1.61 -11.88
N TYR A 28 -7.89 1.72 -11.15
CA TYR A 28 -6.59 2.10 -11.71
C TYR A 28 -5.92 0.92 -12.41
N ALA A 29 -6.02 -0.28 -11.82
CA ALA A 29 -5.38 -1.48 -12.36
C ALA A 29 -6.01 -2.01 -13.66
N VAL A 30 -7.30 -1.72 -13.90
CA VAL A 30 -8.02 -2.12 -15.12
C VAL A 30 -8.05 -1.04 -16.20
N GLY A 31 -7.42 0.12 -15.95
CA GLY A 31 -7.30 1.22 -16.90
C GLY A 31 -8.52 2.14 -16.96
N GLY A 32 -9.39 2.09 -15.95
CA GLY A 32 -10.61 2.90 -15.90
C GLY A 32 -10.42 4.31 -15.32
N VAL A 33 -9.39 4.52 -14.49
CA VAL A 33 -9.15 5.80 -13.78
C VAL A 33 -7.65 6.10 -13.73
N SER A 34 -7.32 7.39 -13.76
CA SER A 34 -5.96 7.93 -13.63
C SER A 34 -5.64 8.33 -12.19
N TYR A 35 -4.43 8.03 -11.72
CA TYR A 35 -3.95 8.56 -10.43
C TYR A 35 -3.83 10.09 -10.42
N ALA A 36 -3.67 10.72 -11.58
CA ALA A 36 -3.64 12.18 -11.72
C ALA A 36 -5.00 12.85 -11.40
N ALA A 37 -6.09 12.08 -11.39
CA ALA A 37 -7.42 12.56 -11.03
C ALA A 37 -7.72 12.45 -9.53
N VAL A 38 -6.83 11.84 -8.74
CA VAL A 38 -7.02 11.68 -7.29
C VAL A 38 -6.83 13.03 -6.59
N PRO A 39 -7.81 13.52 -5.80
CA PRO A 39 -7.64 14.73 -5.00
C PRO A 39 -6.54 14.52 -3.95
N ALA A 40 -5.48 15.32 -4.01
CA ALA A 40 -4.33 15.23 -3.10
C ALA A 40 -4.31 16.36 -2.06
N ASP A 41 -3.78 16.06 -0.87
CA ASP A 41 -3.56 17.04 0.21
C ASP A 41 -2.25 17.83 0.04
N ASN A 42 -1.44 17.49 -0.95
CA ASN A 42 -0.16 18.11 -1.23
C ASN A 42 0.05 18.44 -2.71
N TRP A 43 0.75 19.55 -2.95
CA TRP A 43 0.97 20.08 -4.29
C TRP A 43 2.01 19.26 -5.07
N ALA A 44 2.96 18.62 -4.37
CA ALA A 44 4.05 17.86 -4.99
C ALA A 44 3.48 16.69 -5.80
N TYR A 45 2.58 15.91 -5.21
CA TYR A 45 1.83 14.85 -5.90
C TYR A 45 1.09 15.40 -7.13
N THR A 46 0.33 16.47 -6.93
CA THR A 46 -0.49 17.08 -8.00
C THR A 46 0.35 17.50 -9.21
N ILE A 47 1.53 18.08 -8.99
CA ILE A 47 2.43 18.49 -10.07
C ILE A 47 3.07 17.25 -10.73
N MET A 48 3.61 16.33 -9.93
CA MET A 48 4.29 15.15 -10.46
C MET A 48 3.37 14.31 -11.34
N HIS A 49 2.15 14.02 -10.89
CA HIS A 49 1.21 13.19 -11.66
C HIS A 49 0.57 13.90 -12.86
N ARG A 50 0.61 15.24 -12.93
CA ARG A 50 0.22 15.98 -14.15
C ARG A 50 1.30 15.98 -15.23
N LEU A 51 2.57 15.86 -14.82
CA LEU A 51 3.72 15.89 -15.72
C LEU A 51 4.20 14.48 -16.10
N ALA A 52 4.03 13.51 -15.21
CA ALA A 52 4.38 12.13 -15.46
C ALA A 52 3.33 11.47 -16.38
N PRO A 53 3.75 10.62 -17.32
CA PRO A 53 2.82 9.80 -18.07
C PRO A 53 2.07 8.88 -17.11
N ASP A 54 0.76 8.80 -17.31
CA ASP A 54 -0.08 7.91 -16.52
C ASP A 54 0.21 6.45 -16.88
N THR A 55 0.02 5.57 -15.91
CA THR A 55 0.26 4.15 -16.09
C THR A 55 -1.03 3.48 -16.44
N HIS A 56 -1.22 3.21 -17.72
CA HIS A 56 -2.40 2.50 -18.19
C HIS A 56 -2.19 0.99 -18.05
N LEU A 57 -2.27 0.50 -16.82
CA LEU A 57 -2.37 -0.93 -16.57
C LEU A 57 -3.75 -1.41 -17.04
N HIS A 58 -3.80 -2.53 -17.74
CA HIS A 58 -5.04 -3.14 -18.23
C HIS A 58 -5.08 -4.59 -17.78
N LEU A 59 -5.31 -4.81 -16.49
CA LEU A 59 -5.48 -6.16 -15.98
C LEU A 59 -6.86 -6.71 -16.38
N PRO A 60 -6.94 -7.94 -16.88
CA PRO A 60 -8.22 -8.60 -17.10
C PRO A 60 -8.93 -8.84 -15.76
N VAL A 61 -10.17 -8.34 -15.62
CA VAL A 61 -10.98 -8.40 -14.39
C VAL A 61 -11.11 -9.82 -13.82
N HIS A 62 -11.20 -10.84 -14.69
CA HIS A 62 -11.30 -12.24 -14.26
C HIS A 62 -10.03 -12.77 -13.56
N ARG A 63 -8.90 -12.05 -13.66
CA ARG A 63 -7.64 -12.35 -12.95
C ARG A 63 -7.53 -11.59 -11.62
N LEU A 64 -8.53 -10.82 -11.21
CA LEU A 64 -8.50 -10.06 -9.96
C LEU A 64 -9.23 -10.81 -8.84
N LEU A 65 -8.64 -10.77 -7.64
CA LEU A 65 -9.25 -11.09 -6.36
C LEU A 65 -9.33 -9.81 -5.54
N PHE A 66 -10.50 -9.51 -5.02
CA PHE A 66 -10.73 -8.30 -4.24
C PHE A 66 -10.64 -8.62 -2.75
N LEU A 67 -9.77 -7.89 -2.07
CA LEU A 67 -9.82 -7.70 -0.63
C LEU A 67 -11.00 -6.78 -0.36
N ALA A 68 -12.00 -7.30 0.36
CA ALA A 68 -13.32 -6.71 0.47
C ALA A 68 -13.37 -5.59 1.51
N LEU A 69 -14.29 -4.65 1.26
CA LEU A 69 -14.91 -3.85 2.30
C LEU A 69 -15.88 -4.78 3.06
N LYS A 70 -15.82 -4.85 4.39
CA LYS A 70 -16.89 -5.54 5.15
C LYS A 70 -18.26 -5.02 4.66
N GLU A 71 -19.18 -5.95 4.34
CA GLU A 71 -20.42 -5.79 3.55
C GLU A 71 -21.40 -4.67 4.01
N ASP A 72 -21.12 -3.93 5.07
CA ASP A 72 -22.02 -2.94 5.69
C ASP A 72 -21.55 -1.48 5.56
N ARG A 73 -20.94 -1.11 4.42
CA ARG A 73 -20.64 0.30 4.10
C ARG A 73 -21.25 0.75 2.77
N THR A 74 -22.55 0.50 2.61
CA THR A 74 -23.40 1.12 1.55
C THR A 74 -23.50 2.66 1.65
N ARG A 75 -22.79 3.27 2.60
CA ARG A 75 -22.58 4.71 2.71
C ARG A 75 -21.08 5.00 2.77
N LEU A 76 -20.50 5.39 1.64
CA LEU A 76 -19.20 6.04 1.56
C LEU A 76 -19.27 7.41 2.25
N GLU A 77 -19.39 7.44 3.57
CA GLU A 77 -19.01 8.63 4.31
C GLU A 77 -17.48 8.61 4.44
N LEU A 78 -16.84 9.34 3.52
CA LEU A 78 -15.41 9.62 3.40
C LEU A 78 -14.77 10.29 4.64
N THR A 79 -15.41 10.23 5.81
CA THR A 79 -15.14 11.12 6.95
C THR A 79 -14.61 10.38 8.18
N SER A 80 -14.50 9.05 8.17
CA SER A 80 -13.72 8.32 9.18
C SER A 80 -12.91 7.19 8.56
N PHE A 81 -11.65 7.49 8.23
CA PHE A 81 -10.64 6.51 7.82
C PHE A 81 -10.21 5.67 9.03
N LEU A 82 -11.13 4.85 9.55
CA LEU A 82 -10.75 3.73 10.40
C LEU A 82 -10.00 2.75 9.51
N CYS A 83 -8.75 2.50 9.85
CA CYS A 83 -7.87 1.53 9.21
C CYS A 83 -8.57 0.16 9.17
N GLU A 84 -9.14 -0.19 8.01
CA GLU A 84 -9.86 -1.44 7.82
C GLU A 84 -8.88 -2.62 7.85
N ARG A 85 -9.31 -3.75 8.40
CA ARG A 85 -8.51 -4.97 8.49
C ARG A 85 -9.38 -6.17 8.17
N GLY A 86 -8.79 -7.15 7.50
CA GLY A 86 -9.44 -8.41 7.17
C GLY A 86 -8.42 -9.51 6.90
N ASP A 87 -8.94 -10.68 6.55
CA ASP A 87 -8.15 -11.85 6.25
C ASP A 87 -8.10 -12.10 4.74
N VAL A 88 -6.93 -12.46 4.21
CA VAL A 88 -6.80 -12.71 2.77
C VAL A 88 -7.61 -13.94 2.33
N SER A 89 -7.92 -14.87 3.24
CA SER A 89 -8.85 -16.01 2.99
C SER A 89 -10.25 -15.58 2.56
N GLU A 90 -10.64 -14.34 2.86
CA GLU A 90 -11.95 -13.78 2.50
C GLU A 90 -11.96 -13.21 1.07
N ALA A 91 -10.80 -13.08 0.42
CA ALA A 91 -10.69 -12.49 -0.92
C ALA A 91 -11.54 -13.23 -1.96
N LYS A 92 -12.34 -12.48 -2.73
CA LYS A 92 -13.23 -13.06 -3.75
C LYS A 92 -12.87 -12.54 -5.14
N GLY A 93 -12.89 -13.42 -6.14
CA GLY A 93 -12.82 -13.00 -7.53
C GLY A 93 -14.08 -12.30 -8.00
N ALA A 94 -14.06 -11.77 -9.22
CA ALA A 94 -15.22 -11.10 -9.83
C ALA A 94 -16.51 -11.97 -9.87
N ALA A 95 -16.37 -13.30 -9.87
CA ALA A 95 -17.49 -14.25 -9.81
C ALA A 95 -17.93 -14.60 -8.36
N GLY A 96 -17.40 -13.92 -7.35
CA GLY A 96 -17.73 -14.16 -5.93
C GLY A 96 -17.09 -15.42 -5.32
N GLN A 97 -16.27 -16.14 -6.08
CA GLN A 97 -15.60 -17.36 -5.62
C GLN A 97 -14.15 -17.08 -5.22
N ALA A 98 -13.71 -17.71 -4.13
CA ALA A 98 -12.31 -17.73 -3.72
C ALA A 98 -11.63 -18.96 -4.36
N PRO A 99 -10.45 -18.81 -4.98
CA PRO A 99 -9.72 -19.95 -5.53
C PRO A 99 -9.13 -20.83 -4.41
N ALA A 100 -8.83 -22.09 -4.72
CA ALA A 100 -8.33 -23.04 -3.73
C ALA A 100 -6.95 -22.71 -3.14
N TRP A 101 -6.18 -21.83 -3.79
CA TRP A 101 -4.83 -21.46 -3.35
C TRP A 101 -4.81 -20.28 -2.37
N VAL A 102 -5.95 -19.60 -2.14
CA VAL A 102 -5.98 -18.52 -1.13
C VAL A 102 -5.51 -19.09 0.20
N PRO A 103 -4.61 -18.39 0.93
CA PRO A 103 -4.13 -18.86 2.21
C PRO A 103 -5.29 -19.15 3.19
N PRO A 104 -5.15 -20.14 4.08
CA PRO A 104 -6.12 -20.38 5.13
C PRO A 104 -6.26 -19.18 6.06
N ALA A 105 -7.43 -19.05 6.67
CA ALA A 105 -7.72 -17.99 7.63
C ALA A 105 -6.68 -17.97 8.78
N GLY A 106 -6.27 -16.77 9.17
CA GLY A 106 -5.27 -16.52 10.20
C GLY A 106 -3.83 -16.61 9.72
N LEU A 107 -3.56 -16.93 8.45
CA LEU A 107 -2.19 -16.98 7.92
C LEU A 107 -1.71 -15.59 7.49
N LEU A 108 -2.50 -14.91 6.66
CA LEU A 108 -2.16 -13.62 6.06
C LEU A 108 -3.34 -12.67 6.22
N GLU A 109 -3.12 -11.60 6.97
CA GLU A 109 -4.10 -10.51 7.13
C GLU A 109 -3.70 -9.32 6.28
N TYR A 110 -4.69 -8.53 5.87
CA TYR A 110 -4.45 -7.23 5.23
C TYR A 110 -4.94 -6.10 6.13
N VAL A 111 -4.30 -4.94 5.98
CA VAL A 111 -4.62 -3.70 6.66
C VAL A 111 -4.69 -2.61 5.59
N HIS A 112 -5.84 -1.95 5.46
CA HIS A 112 -6.04 -0.85 4.52
C HIS A 112 -5.33 0.40 5.01
N VAL A 113 -4.47 0.96 4.17
CA VAL A 113 -3.55 2.05 4.49
C VAL A 113 -3.56 3.11 3.36
N PRO A 114 -4.67 3.84 3.17
CA PRO A 114 -4.95 4.59 1.96
C PRO A 114 -4.14 5.89 1.76
N GLY A 115 -3.07 6.17 2.50
CA GLY A 115 -2.33 7.43 2.34
C GLY A 115 -1.57 7.53 1.01
N HIS A 116 -0.84 6.47 0.64
CA HIS A 116 -0.02 6.44 -0.58
C HIS A 116 -0.85 6.32 -1.86
N SER A 117 -1.80 5.38 -1.88
CA SER A 117 -2.80 5.23 -2.95
C SER A 117 -4.15 4.80 -2.35
N PRO A 118 -5.29 5.09 -3.02
CA PRO A 118 -6.61 4.87 -2.43
C PRO A 118 -6.89 3.43 -1.98
N GLY A 119 -6.35 2.43 -2.68
CA GLY A 119 -6.48 1.01 -2.36
C GLY A 119 -5.21 0.38 -1.80
N HIS A 120 -4.30 1.18 -1.25
CA HIS A 120 -3.05 0.65 -0.70
C HIS A 120 -3.29 -0.22 0.53
N VAL A 121 -2.57 -1.35 0.60
CA VAL A 121 -2.72 -2.35 1.67
C VAL A 121 -1.36 -2.81 2.17
N ALA A 122 -1.26 -2.96 3.49
CA ALA A 122 -0.18 -3.67 4.15
C ALA A 122 -0.62 -5.10 4.45
N PHE A 123 0.32 -6.04 4.48
CA PHE A 123 0.06 -7.43 4.83
C PHE A 123 0.79 -7.85 6.09
N LEU A 124 0.11 -8.61 6.94
CA LEU A 124 0.67 -9.18 8.16
C LEU A 124 0.67 -10.71 8.06
N HIS A 125 1.86 -11.27 7.90
CA HIS A 125 2.05 -12.72 7.92
C HIS A 125 2.21 -13.20 9.36
N ARG A 126 1.18 -13.87 9.89
CA ARG A 126 1.10 -14.25 11.30
C ARG A 126 2.18 -15.26 11.73
N PRO A 127 2.47 -16.34 10.98
CA PRO A 127 3.42 -17.36 11.45
C PRO A 127 4.84 -16.83 11.67
N SER A 128 5.30 -15.88 10.86
CA SER A 128 6.63 -15.29 11.00
C SER A 128 6.63 -13.93 11.72
N SER A 129 5.45 -13.45 12.14
CA SER A 129 5.27 -12.09 12.68
C SER A 129 5.90 -11.03 11.77
N SER A 130 5.73 -11.17 10.46
CA SER A 130 6.30 -10.26 9.46
C SER A 130 5.25 -9.29 8.94
N LEU A 131 5.55 -8.00 9.02
CA LEU A 131 4.75 -6.96 8.37
C LEU A 131 5.35 -6.63 7.00
N LEU A 132 4.54 -6.61 5.96
CA LEU A 132 4.87 -6.06 4.65
C LEU A 132 4.07 -4.74 4.53
N PRO A 133 4.64 -3.59 4.92
CA PRO A 133 3.92 -2.33 5.05
C PRO A 133 3.70 -1.61 3.72
N ALA A 134 4.08 -2.22 2.61
CA ALA A 134 4.16 -1.59 1.30
C ALA A 134 4.98 -0.28 1.37
N ASP A 135 4.45 0.81 0.82
CA ASP A 135 5.14 2.12 0.77
C ASP A 135 4.84 3.03 1.96
N VAL A 136 3.98 2.58 2.89
CA VAL A 136 3.71 3.34 4.13
C VAL A 136 5.00 3.62 4.89
N ILE A 137 5.89 2.62 4.88
CA ILE A 137 7.19 2.67 5.51
C ILE A 137 8.22 2.52 4.42
N VAL A 138 9.15 3.47 4.30
CA VAL A 138 10.35 3.30 3.47
C VAL A 138 11.59 3.31 4.35
N ASN A 139 12.56 2.49 4.02
CA ASN A 139 13.87 2.44 4.66
C ASN A 139 14.95 2.51 3.60
N ILE A 140 14.99 3.63 2.89
CA ILE A 140 15.97 3.89 1.86
C ILE A 140 16.97 4.93 2.33
N GLY A 141 18.22 4.73 1.95
CA GLY A 141 19.17 5.82 1.92
C GLY A 141 18.86 6.62 0.67
N GLY A 142 19.00 7.93 0.73
CA GLY A 142 18.98 8.72 -0.50
C GLY A 142 20.22 8.36 -1.30
N GLY A 143 20.18 7.29 -2.09
CA GLY A 143 20.81 7.25 -3.41
C GLY A 143 19.92 8.12 -4.29
N GLY A 144 20.10 9.42 -4.16
CA GLY A 144 19.10 10.41 -4.53
C GLY A 144 18.74 10.31 -6.00
N TYR A 145 17.50 10.74 -6.30
CA TYR A 145 17.37 11.72 -7.36
C TYR A 145 18.63 12.61 -7.34
N PHE A 146 19.44 12.58 -8.41
CA PHE A 146 20.72 13.30 -8.57
C PHE A 146 22.02 12.71 -7.94
N GLY A 147 22.06 11.44 -7.54
CA GLY A 147 23.35 10.74 -7.32
C GLY A 147 24.13 11.10 -6.05
N LEU A 148 23.51 11.76 -5.07
CA LEU A 148 24.05 11.81 -3.71
C LEU A 148 23.76 10.48 -3.00
N HIS A 149 24.71 9.97 -2.21
CA HIS A 149 24.51 8.82 -1.34
C HIS A 149 24.31 9.29 0.10
N THR A 150 23.16 9.00 0.68
CA THR A 150 22.87 9.18 2.11
C THR A 150 22.56 7.83 2.74
N PRO A 151 22.88 7.64 4.03
CA PRO A 151 22.66 6.37 4.70
C PRO A 151 21.17 6.03 4.77
N PRO A 152 20.82 4.72 4.89
CA PRO A 152 19.45 4.27 5.09
C PRO A 152 18.75 5.06 6.18
N LYS A 153 17.59 5.63 5.85
CA LYS A 153 16.79 6.39 6.80
C LYS A 153 15.34 5.97 6.69
N LEU A 154 14.82 5.50 7.83
CA LEU A 154 13.40 5.26 8.01
C LEU A 154 12.62 6.57 7.82
N GLY A 155 11.61 6.55 6.97
CA GLY A 155 10.82 7.74 6.63
C GLY A 155 9.51 7.39 5.93
N LEU A 156 8.69 8.42 5.77
CA LEU A 156 7.52 8.39 4.89
C LEU A 156 7.98 8.30 3.42
N PRO A 157 7.13 7.79 2.52
CA PRO A 157 7.42 7.81 1.10
C PRO A 157 7.54 9.25 0.56
N PRO A 158 8.13 9.43 -0.63
CA PRO A 158 8.23 10.74 -1.26
C PRO A 158 6.85 11.40 -1.41
N ALA A 159 6.75 12.68 -1.05
CA ALA A 159 5.51 13.45 -1.19
C ALA A 159 5.00 13.50 -2.63
N GLY A 160 5.90 13.50 -3.62
CA GLY A 160 5.54 13.49 -5.04
C GLY A 160 4.80 12.24 -5.52
N SER A 161 4.83 11.14 -4.76
CA SER A 161 4.14 9.88 -5.07
C SER A 161 3.04 9.52 -4.07
N THR A 162 2.79 10.36 -3.07
CA THR A 162 1.83 10.10 -1.98
C THR A 162 0.73 11.14 -2.01
N TYR A 163 -0.52 10.75 -2.27
CA TYR A 163 -1.60 11.73 -2.47
C TYR A 163 -2.14 12.32 -1.17
N ASN A 164 -2.06 11.60 -0.05
CA ASN A 164 -2.58 12.04 1.24
C ASN A 164 -1.55 11.80 2.36
N LEU A 165 -0.67 12.78 2.58
CA LEU A 165 0.39 12.71 3.60
C LEU A 165 -0.17 12.64 5.03
N THR A 166 -1.32 13.28 5.25
CA THR A 166 -1.99 13.26 6.55
C THR A 166 -2.48 11.86 6.90
N GLN A 167 -3.11 11.19 5.93
CA GLN A 167 -3.54 9.81 6.04
C GLN A 167 -2.35 8.86 6.14
N GLU A 168 -1.30 9.08 5.35
CA GLU A 168 -0.08 8.26 5.38
C GLU A 168 0.57 8.21 6.77
N ALA A 169 0.65 9.36 7.43
CA ALA A 169 1.14 9.42 8.80
C ALA A 169 0.21 8.72 9.80
N SER A 170 -1.09 8.69 9.53
CA SER A 170 -2.08 7.95 10.33
C SER A 170 -1.96 6.45 10.11
N ASP A 171 -1.74 6.02 8.87
CA ASP A 171 -1.52 4.63 8.48
C ASP A 171 -0.26 4.07 9.13
N TRP A 172 0.84 4.84 9.13
CA TRP A 172 2.04 4.46 9.88
C TRP A 172 1.74 4.14 11.34
N ARG A 173 0.98 5.02 12.02
CA ARG A 173 0.64 4.84 13.43
C ARG A 173 -0.22 3.58 13.62
N ALA A 174 -1.20 3.36 12.74
CA ALA A 174 -2.02 2.16 12.77
C ALA A 174 -1.20 0.88 12.57
N LEU A 175 -0.20 0.90 11.68
CA LEU A 175 0.73 -0.22 11.49
C LEU A 175 1.62 -0.43 12.71
N ALA A 176 2.09 0.63 13.37
CA ALA A 176 2.94 0.54 14.55
C ALA A 176 2.26 -0.14 15.75
N GLU A 177 0.93 -0.13 15.79
CA GLU A 177 0.11 -0.80 16.82
C GLU A 177 -0.06 -2.31 16.57
N LEU A 178 0.24 -2.80 15.37
CA LEU A 178 0.10 -4.21 15.02
C LEU A 178 1.08 -5.10 15.79
N ASP A 179 0.68 -6.35 16.00
CA ASP A 179 1.55 -7.36 16.58
C ASP A 179 2.42 -8.05 15.52
N PHE A 180 3.64 -7.53 15.33
CA PHE A 180 4.66 -8.05 14.43
C PHE A 180 6.05 -7.89 15.07
N ALA A 181 7.03 -8.65 14.58
CA ALA A 181 8.42 -8.56 15.01
C ALA A 181 9.24 -7.64 14.09
N THR A 182 9.14 -7.88 12.78
CA THR A 182 9.93 -7.19 11.74
C THR A 182 9.03 -6.73 10.60
N ALA A 183 9.24 -5.50 10.14
CA ALA A 183 8.63 -4.96 8.93
C ALA A 183 9.59 -5.09 7.74
N TYR A 184 9.07 -5.34 6.55
CA TYR A 184 9.83 -5.47 5.30
C TYR A 184 9.29 -4.46 4.27
N PRO A 185 9.73 -3.19 4.34
CA PRO A 185 9.35 -2.15 3.38
C PRO A 185 9.56 -2.58 1.92
N SER A 186 8.69 -2.13 1.03
CA SER A 186 8.89 -2.36 -0.41
C SER A 186 10.15 -1.65 -0.93
N HIS A 187 10.49 -0.52 -0.31
CA HIS A 187 11.74 0.20 -0.53
C HIS A 187 12.61 0.08 0.73
N ASP A 188 13.46 -0.93 0.75
CA ASP A 188 14.40 -1.21 1.83
C ASP A 188 15.80 -1.45 1.25
N VAL A 189 16.83 -0.94 1.92
CA VAL A 189 18.23 -1.29 1.64
C VAL A 189 18.85 -2.20 2.71
N GLY A 190 18.05 -2.60 3.70
CA GLY A 190 18.39 -3.53 4.77
C GLY A 190 17.72 -4.91 4.62
N THR A 191 17.66 -5.65 5.74
CA THR A 191 17.04 -6.98 5.84
C THR A 191 15.74 -6.93 6.64
N GLY A 192 15.00 -5.81 6.55
CA GLY A 192 13.85 -5.51 7.39
C GLY A 192 14.16 -4.59 8.58
N VAL A 193 13.10 -4.02 9.13
CA VAL A 193 13.11 -3.00 10.18
C VAL A 193 12.41 -3.52 11.43
N PRO A 194 13.05 -3.52 12.61
CA PRO A 194 12.43 -4.02 13.83
C PRO A 194 11.25 -3.14 14.27
N LYS A 195 10.20 -3.74 14.84
CA LYS A 195 9.01 -3.02 15.35
C LYS A 195 9.36 -1.82 16.24
N ALA A 196 10.38 -1.96 17.09
CA ALA A 196 10.82 -0.87 17.97
C ALA A 196 11.22 0.41 17.21
N ALA A 197 11.85 0.28 16.03
CA ALA A 197 12.21 1.42 15.19
C ALA A 197 10.96 2.06 14.56
N ILE A 198 10.00 1.25 14.08
CA ILE A 198 8.73 1.71 13.53
C ILE A 198 7.92 2.50 14.57
N VAL A 199 7.79 1.96 15.79
CA VAL A 199 7.11 2.62 16.91
C VAL A 199 7.82 3.92 17.31
N THR A 200 9.15 3.93 17.31
CA THR A 200 9.93 5.14 17.61
C THR A 200 9.67 6.24 16.58
N PHE A 201 9.59 5.89 15.30
CA PHE A 201 9.27 6.85 14.24
C PHE A 201 7.82 7.34 14.33
N ALA A 202 6.86 6.44 14.60
CA ALA A 202 5.44 6.78 14.77
C ALA A 202 5.22 7.87 15.83
N LYS A 203 5.96 7.81 16.94
CA LYS A 203 5.92 8.83 18.00
C LYS A 203 6.40 10.20 17.53
N LYS A 204 7.36 10.27 16.59
CA LYS A 204 7.83 11.54 16.01
C LYS A 204 6.79 12.17 15.10
N LEU A 205 6.08 11.34 14.32
CA LEU A 205 4.99 11.80 13.46
C LEU A 205 3.84 12.45 14.24
N ALA A 206 3.64 12.13 15.52
CA ALA A 206 2.63 12.77 16.36
C ALA A 206 2.95 14.25 16.70
N SER A 207 4.13 14.76 16.33
CA SER A 207 4.47 16.17 16.45
C SER A 207 4.12 16.95 15.16
N PRO A 208 3.46 18.12 15.22
CA PRO A 208 3.02 18.89 14.04
C PRO A 208 4.15 19.29 13.06
N ALA A 209 5.42 19.23 13.47
CA ALA A 209 6.55 19.70 12.69
C ALA A 209 7.05 18.72 11.61
N THR A 210 6.60 17.46 11.59
CA THR A 210 7.20 16.41 10.74
C THR A 210 6.54 16.24 9.36
N LEU A 211 5.36 16.82 9.11
CA LEU A 211 4.61 16.60 7.86
C LEU A 211 5.04 17.51 6.68
N ILE A 212 5.96 18.45 6.90
CA ILE A 212 6.28 19.54 5.95
C ILE A 212 7.79 19.61 5.64
N SER A 213 8.61 18.68 6.15
CA SER A 213 10.07 18.65 5.96
C SER A 213 10.49 17.52 5.04
#